data_AF-A0A9P8JFL4-F1
#
_entry.id   AF-A0A9P8JFL4-F1
#
_cell.length_a   1.000
_cell.length_b   1.000
_cell.length_c   1.000
_cell.angle_alpha   90.00
_cell.angle_beta   90.00
_cell.angle_gamma   90.00
#
_symmetry.space_group_name_H-M   'P 1'
#
loop_
_entity.id
_entity.type
_entity.pdbx_description
1 polymer ?
#
loop_
_entity_poly.entity_id
_entity_poly.type
_entity_poly.pdbx_seq_one_letter_code
_entity_poly.pdbx_strand_id
1 'polypeptide(L)'
;MNASEDRHDEPSYDGLEVTPTTTEHSSYSIEGLFPPELDMNLANFADGAQQPPTEVPQVPAWPFRISPVLMEPYLDIYYYKLFPVWPIVDKDMLTARLHAAEPDASAYMLASSVCAATMVQLQLSVFGPSGDVLDPTMMLTEIEDLRRTYDYRESPSIEFLATSFFMHVAYTNLGRLTTSTLLLREAVTLAYILDLHRPSHYDEVTPAERQSHLRMFWILFITERAHATQHDIPCVMTVDADMPELDVASQPAVLSPLIMLCRMFRSFCEGSSSSLTTDSLTSFNNQLLRIPTMTENHNELQKADLSVTQQWLRLMFWKLAMNKVVMTANSTDDIRSVFFPISLAKDLLSNISTMSIDTLEAHGPGMELKLFEVTNSVADIITLNPAQSQHPSLRLGPQDILIHLTNIIGRFRGGNKTLLPLLQSRLFGIGLGSAIPPRITDATYDSPDTNREKGSIESNEAIIADQSLCDGQPSGVFGPEAVHDVSLTEWWKG
;
A
#
# COMPACT_ATOMS: atom_id res chain seq x y z
N MET A 1 -7.40 63.02 -22.32
CA MET A 1 -6.66 64.22 -21.87
C MET A 1 -5.19 63.85 -21.76
N ASN A 2 -4.33 64.84 -21.96
CA ASN A 2 -2.86 64.84 -21.90
C ASN A 2 -2.27 64.18 -20.62
N ALA A 3 -1.03 63.68 -20.57
CA ALA A 3 -0.02 63.37 -21.61
C ALA A 3 1.13 62.48 -21.02
N SER A 4 2.10 62.12 -21.87
CA SER A 4 3.57 61.90 -21.67
C SER A 4 4.17 61.59 -20.28
N GLU A 5 5.27 60.84 -20.14
CA GLU A 5 6.47 60.73 -21.01
C GLU A 5 7.31 59.44 -20.67
N ASP A 6 8.08 58.92 -21.64
CA ASP A 6 9.50 58.40 -21.59
C ASP A 6 10.13 57.85 -20.27
N ARG A 7 11.09 56.90 -20.19
CA ARG A 7 12.03 56.10 -21.06
C ARG A 7 12.70 55.04 -20.12
N HIS A 8 13.65 54.12 -20.39
CA HIS A 8 14.42 53.47 -21.49
C HIS A 8 15.15 52.25 -20.82
N ASP A 9 15.84 51.27 -21.43
CA ASP A 9 15.78 50.47 -22.69
C ASP A 9 16.78 49.27 -22.52
N GLU A 10 16.74 48.24 -23.37
CA GLU A 10 17.79 47.20 -23.48
C GLU A 10 18.90 47.60 -24.49
N PRO A 11 20.07 46.91 -24.52
CA PRO A 11 20.27 45.78 -25.47
C PRO A 11 21.12 44.62 -24.88
N SER A 12 21.13 43.36 -25.34
CA SER A 12 20.81 42.69 -26.64
C SER A 12 21.99 42.52 -27.63
N TYR A 13 22.47 41.26 -27.76
CA TYR A 13 23.26 40.60 -28.86
C TYR A 13 24.54 41.32 -29.38
N ASP A 14 25.57 40.65 -29.95
CA ASP A 14 25.59 39.46 -30.82
C ASP A 14 26.92 38.65 -30.68
N GLY A 15 27.07 37.52 -31.39
CA GLY A 15 28.21 36.58 -31.27
C GLY A 15 29.22 36.58 -32.43
N LEU A 16 30.24 35.70 -32.35
CA LEU A 16 31.11 35.27 -33.47
C LEU A 16 31.90 33.98 -33.12
N GLU A 17 32.32 33.24 -34.15
CA GLU A 17 33.06 31.98 -34.06
C GLU A 17 34.59 32.17 -33.89
N VAL A 18 35.30 31.10 -33.47
CA VAL A 18 36.47 30.48 -34.18
C VAL A 18 37.17 29.47 -33.26
N THR A 19 37.57 28.31 -33.81
CA THR A 19 38.55 27.38 -33.21
C THR A 19 39.84 27.38 -34.06
N PRO A 20 41.03 27.10 -33.50
CA PRO A 20 41.64 25.78 -33.80
C PRO A 20 42.71 25.22 -32.81
N THR A 21 43.08 23.94 -33.05
CA THR A 21 44.42 23.30 -32.90
C THR A 21 45.17 23.17 -31.55
N THR A 22 45.16 21.91 -31.04
CA THR A 22 46.31 21.01 -30.72
C THR A 22 47.53 21.43 -29.86
N THR A 23 47.87 20.50 -28.94
CA THR A 23 49.22 20.04 -28.45
C THR A 23 50.17 21.00 -27.73
N GLU A 24 50.61 20.62 -26.51
CA GLU A 24 51.97 20.07 -26.25
C GLU A 24 52.15 19.48 -24.83
N HIS A 25 53.29 18.82 -24.57
CA HIS A 25 53.65 18.16 -23.29
C HIS A 25 54.70 18.94 -22.50
N SER A 26 54.55 19.07 -21.17
CA SER A 26 55.65 19.20 -20.17
C SER A 26 55.06 19.05 -18.76
N SER A 27 55.35 18.08 -17.90
CA SER A 27 56.61 17.42 -17.49
C SER A 27 57.59 18.32 -16.74
N TYR A 28 57.43 18.43 -15.41
CA TYR A 28 58.50 18.90 -14.53
C TYR A 28 58.66 17.99 -13.32
N SER A 29 59.87 17.47 -13.15
CA SER A 29 60.32 16.66 -12.01
C SER A 29 61.33 17.43 -11.19
N ILE A 30 61.39 17.19 -9.88
CA ILE A 30 62.53 17.57 -9.04
C ILE A 30 62.94 16.34 -8.22
N GLU A 31 64.14 15.83 -8.51
CA GLU A 31 64.87 14.89 -7.66
C GLU A 31 66.04 15.58 -6.97
N GLY A 32 66.51 14.97 -5.88
CA GLY A 32 67.95 14.93 -5.60
C GLY A 32 68.48 15.90 -4.53
N LEU A 33 68.65 15.38 -3.31
CA LEU A 33 69.85 15.69 -2.51
C LEU A 33 70.15 14.57 -1.48
N PHE A 34 71.20 13.79 -1.76
CA PHE A 34 71.86 12.83 -0.87
C PHE A 34 73.37 12.96 -1.11
N PRO A 35 74.24 12.87 -0.08
CA PRO A 35 75.01 11.63 0.12
C PRO A 35 75.44 11.38 1.61
N PRO A 36 76.25 10.34 1.94
CA PRO A 36 76.18 8.94 1.50
C PRO A 36 76.19 7.95 2.70
N GLU A 37 76.35 6.67 2.37
CA GLU A 37 76.27 5.45 3.20
C GLU A 37 77.31 5.31 4.33
N LEU A 38 76.98 4.46 5.32
CA LEU A 38 77.91 3.43 5.80
C LEU A 38 77.11 2.17 6.24
N ASP A 39 77.43 1.03 5.64
CA ASP A 39 76.82 -0.29 5.93
C ASP A 39 77.50 -0.98 7.12
N MET A 40 76.73 -1.77 7.88
CA MET A 40 77.22 -2.85 8.77
C MET A 40 76.06 -3.71 9.27
N ASN A 41 76.29 -5.02 9.29
CA ASN A 41 75.26 -6.04 9.51
C ASN A 41 75.16 -6.55 10.97
N LEU A 42 74.11 -7.33 11.19
CA LEU A 42 73.97 -8.42 12.17
C LEU A 42 73.41 -8.12 13.57
N ALA A 43 72.58 -9.08 14.01
CA ALA A 43 71.83 -9.09 15.26
C ALA A 43 72.70 -9.10 16.52
N ASN A 44 72.27 -8.32 17.52
CA ASN A 44 72.04 -8.79 18.90
C ASN A 44 71.51 -7.64 19.77
N PHE A 45 70.23 -7.68 20.15
CA PHE A 45 69.74 -7.23 21.46
C PHE A 45 68.35 -7.82 21.71
N ALA A 46 68.31 -9.02 22.29
CA ALA A 46 67.12 -9.52 22.95
C ALA A 46 67.25 -9.21 24.44
N ASP A 47 66.48 -8.24 24.94
CA ASP A 47 66.13 -8.14 26.35
C ASP A 47 64.72 -7.54 26.51
N GLY A 48 64.11 -7.75 27.68
CA GLY A 48 62.66 -7.71 27.84
C GLY A 48 62.03 -6.32 27.90
N ALA A 49 61.12 -6.05 26.97
CA ALA A 49 60.07 -5.04 27.11
C ALA A 49 58.74 -5.57 26.56
N GLN A 50 58.01 -6.35 27.35
CA GLN A 50 56.61 -6.66 27.04
C GLN A 50 55.79 -5.39 27.19
N GLN A 51 55.46 -4.74 26.07
CA GLN A 51 54.38 -3.76 26.06
C GLN A 51 53.10 -4.47 26.53
N PRO A 52 52.28 -3.86 27.42
CA PRO A 52 50.96 -4.40 27.69
C PRO A 52 50.17 -4.44 26.37
N PRO A 53 49.31 -5.45 26.15
CA PRO A 53 48.47 -5.48 24.97
C PRO A 53 47.66 -4.18 24.94
N THR A 54 47.80 -3.42 23.85
CA THR A 54 46.95 -2.26 23.65
C THR A 54 45.57 -2.78 23.34
N GLU A 55 44.67 -2.75 24.33
CA GLU A 55 43.25 -3.05 24.15
C GLU A 55 42.67 -2.01 23.18
N VAL A 56 42.73 -2.31 21.89
CA VAL A 56 41.87 -1.68 20.89
C VAL A 56 40.45 -1.90 21.38
N PRO A 57 39.66 -0.85 21.65
CA PRO A 57 38.30 -1.02 22.13
C PRO A 57 37.53 -1.89 21.16
N GLN A 58 37.17 -3.11 21.58
CA GLN A 58 36.35 -4.00 20.77
C GLN A 58 34.95 -3.41 20.75
N VAL A 59 34.66 -2.63 19.70
CA VAL A 59 33.30 -2.23 19.35
C VAL A 59 32.45 -3.51 19.35
N PRO A 60 31.34 -3.58 20.12
CA PRO A 60 30.53 -4.78 20.18
C PRO A 60 30.15 -5.25 18.78
N ALA A 61 30.39 -6.52 18.48
CA ALA A 61 30.01 -7.07 17.19
C ALA A 61 28.49 -6.96 17.04
N TRP A 62 28.04 -6.32 15.96
CA TRP A 62 26.63 -6.14 15.66
C TRP A 62 25.90 -7.50 15.69
N PRO A 63 24.87 -7.69 16.53
CA PRO A 63 24.37 -9.02 16.86
C PRO A 63 23.35 -9.56 15.84
N PHE A 64 22.90 -8.73 14.89
CA PHE A 64 21.91 -9.08 13.89
C PHE A 64 22.55 -9.31 12.50
N ARG A 65 21.87 -10.04 11.61
CA ARG A 65 22.44 -10.49 10.33
C ARG A 65 22.64 -9.34 9.33
N ILE A 66 21.78 -8.32 9.35
CA ILE A 66 21.79 -7.21 8.38
C ILE A 66 22.35 -5.96 9.06
N SER A 67 23.36 -5.32 8.46
CA SER A 67 23.95 -4.08 8.98
C SER A 67 23.02 -2.87 8.76
N PRO A 68 22.97 -1.86 9.65
CA PRO A 68 22.15 -0.64 9.46
C PRO A 68 22.42 0.07 8.14
N VAL A 69 23.67 0.06 7.66
CA VAL A 69 24.10 0.66 6.39
C VAL A 69 23.39 0.04 5.17
N LEU A 70 22.89 -1.19 5.29
CA LEU A 70 22.09 -1.85 4.25
C LEU A 70 20.59 -1.50 4.36
N MET A 71 20.13 -0.95 5.49
CA MET A 71 18.74 -0.51 5.71
C MET A 71 18.54 0.97 5.36
N GLU A 72 19.53 1.82 5.65
CA GLU A 72 19.49 3.27 5.43
C GLU A 72 18.90 3.70 4.07
N PRO A 73 19.29 3.13 2.91
CA PRO A 73 18.71 3.52 1.62
C PRO A 73 17.20 3.24 1.52
N TYR A 74 16.69 2.20 2.19
CA TYR A 74 15.27 1.86 2.19
C TYR A 74 14.48 2.67 3.22
N LEU A 75 15.12 3.08 4.33
CA LEU A 75 14.54 4.06 5.25
C LEU A 75 14.43 5.45 4.60
N ASP A 76 15.42 5.86 3.80
CA ASP A 76 15.32 7.06 2.96
C ASP A 76 14.20 6.94 1.92
N ILE A 77 14.12 5.83 1.17
CA ILE A 77 13.06 5.63 0.16
C ILE A 77 11.67 5.60 0.84
N TYR A 78 11.53 4.95 2.00
CA TYR A 78 10.33 5.00 2.82
C TYR A 78 9.94 6.46 3.13
N TYR A 79 10.87 7.23 3.68
CA TYR A 79 10.64 8.64 4.05
C TYR A 79 10.20 9.49 2.85
N TYR A 80 10.89 9.38 1.71
CA TYR A 80 10.61 10.19 0.51
C TYR A 80 9.43 9.72 -0.34
N LYS A 81 8.97 8.46 -0.22
CA LYS A 81 7.92 7.89 -1.09
C LYS A 81 6.68 7.40 -0.34
N LEU A 82 6.84 6.80 0.83
CA LEU A 82 5.79 6.02 1.50
C LEU A 82 5.35 6.59 2.85
N PHE A 83 6.14 7.45 3.51
CA PHE A 83 5.69 8.23 4.67
C PHE A 83 4.42 9.07 4.38
N PRO A 84 4.20 9.63 3.17
CA PRO A 84 2.93 10.28 2.81
C PRO A 84 1.70 9.35 2.71
N VAL A 85 1.90 8.03 2.83
CA VAL A 85 0.88 6.97 2.83
C VAL A 85 0.79 6.30 4.21
N TRP A 86 1.93 6.04 4.85
CA TRP A 86 2.06 5.42 6.18
C TRP A 86 2.91 6.30 7.12
N PRO A 87 2.39 7.42 7.66
CA PRO A 87 3.13 8.39 8.46
C PRO A 87 3.36 7.94 9.92
N ILE A 88 3.89 6.73 10.08
CA ILE A 88 4.06 6.04 11.38
C ILE A 88 5.47 6.27 11.95
N VAL A 89 6.51 6.12 11.13
CA VAL A 89 7.89 5.98 11.61
C VAL A 89 8.68 7.28 11.45
N ASP A 90 9.19 7.79 12.56
CA ASP A 90 10.24 8.81 12.55
C ASP A 90 11.56 8.16 12.11
N LYS A 91 11.97 8.46 10.87
CA LYS A 91 13.13 7.86 10.22
C LYS A 91 14.44 8.26 10.89
N ASP A 92 14.57 9.49 11.39
CA ASP A 92 15.83 9.97 11.98
C ASP A 92 16.00 9.44 13.42
N MET A 93 14.91 9.39 14.20
CA MET A 93 14.87 8.74 15.51
C MET A 93 15.18 7.23 15.41
N LEU A 94 14.59 6.54 14.42
CA LEU A 94 14.84 5.12 14.20
C LEU A 94 16.30 4.87 13.79
N THR A 95 16.84 5.68 12.89
CA THR A 95 18.25 5.61 12.47
C THR A 95 19.19 5.85 13.65
N ALA A 96 18.89 6.81 14.53
CA ALA A 96 19.68 7.07 15.73
C ALA A 96 19.69 5.87 16.71
N ARG A 97 18.57 5.14 16.83
CA ARG A 97 18.49 3.90 17.64
C ARG A 97 19.30 2.74 17.05
N LEU A 98 19.36 2.61 15.72
CA LEU A 98 20.19 1.59 15.06
C LEU A 98 21.70 1.82 15.26
N HIS A 99 22.12 3.08 15.45
CA HIS A 99 23.51 3.47 15.72
C HIS A 99 23.82 3.68 17.21
N ALA A 100 22.94 3.23 18.12
CA ALA A 100 23.17 3.27 19.55
C ALA A 100 24.29 2.29 19.98
N ALA A 101 24.95 2.59 21.10
CA ALA A 101 26.03 1.74 21.63
C ALA A 101 25.54 0.39 22.20
N GLU A 102 24.27 0.32 22.60
CA GLU A 102 23.59 -0.91 23.02
C GLU A 102 22.61 -1.34 21.91
N PRO A 103 22.68 -2.59 21.38
CA PRO A 103 21.82 -3.00 20.26
C PRO A 103 20.33 -3.10 20.61
N ASP A 104 19.52 -2.23 20.01
CA ASP A 104 18.06 -2.21 20.16
C ASP A 104 17.37 -3.14 19.16
N ALA A 105 16.95 -4.33 19.63
CA ALA A 105 16.24 -5.31 18.81
C ALA A 105 14.84 -4.86 18.36
N SER A 106 14.19 -3.95 19.11
CA SER A 106 12.86 -3.43 18.75
C SER A 106 12.97 -2.43 17.60
N ALA A 107 13.97 -1.54 17.65
CA ALA A 107 14.34 -0.69 16.52
C ALA A 107 14.80 -1.53 15.31
N TYR A 108 15.60 -2.58 15.53
CA TYR A 108 16.04 -3.46 14.46
C TYR A 108 14.89 -4.16 13.72
N MET A 109 13.96 -4.75 14.46
CA MET A 109 12.78 -5.41 13.87
C MET A 109 11.87 -4.41 13.14
N LEU A 110 11.66 -3.22 13.72
CA LEU A 110 10.91 -2.16 13.07
C LEU A 110 11.58 -1.71 11.76
N ALA A 111 12.87 -1.37 11.79
CA ALA A 111 13.62 -0.97 10.61
C ALA A 111 13.62 -2.05 9.52
N SER A 112 13.88 -3.30 9.89
CA SER A 112 13.81 -4.46 8.99
C SER A 112 12.42 -4.57 8.33
N SER A 113 11.34 -4.39 9.09
CA SER A 113 9.98 -4.48 8.57
C SER A 113 9.62 -3.33 7.62
N VAL A 114 10.02 -2.10 7.95
CA VAL A 114 9.84 -0.91 7.10
C VAL A 114 10.61 -1.06 5.79
N CYS A 115 11.85 -1.55 5.84
CA CYS A 115 12.66 -1.81 4.66
C CYS A 115 12.02 -2.90 3.79
N ALA A 116 11.69 -4.06 4.37
CA ALA A 116 11.05 -5.16 3.65
C ALA A 116 9.75 -4.72 2.96
N ALA A 117 8.87 -4.02 3.69
CA ALA A 117 7.63 -3.46 3.15
C ALA A 117 7.89 -2.49 1.99
N THR A 118 8.83 -1.55 2.16
CA THR A 118 9.21 -0.56 1.14
C THR A 118 9.77 -1.20 -0.13
N MET A 119 10.60 -2.24 0.04
CA MET A 119 11.22 -2.99 -1.06
C MET A 119 10.18 -3.71 -1.90
N VAL A 120 9.23 -4.43 -1.29
CA VAL A 120 8.19 -5.14 -2.05
C VAL A 120 7.11 -4.19 -2.61
N GLN A 121 6.70 -3.17 -1.85
CA GLN A 121 5.68 -2.19 -2.26
C GLN A 121 6.07 -1.43 -3.53
N LEU A 122 7.35 -1.05 -3.66
CA LEU A 122 7.87 -0.30 -4.81
C LEU A 122 8.56 -1.21 -5.85
N GLN A 123 8.54 -2.53 -5.62
CA GLN A 123 9.22 -3.56 -6.43
C GLN A 123 10.69 -3.21 -6.69
N LEU A 124 11.44 -2.89 -5.62
CA LEU A 124 12.84 -2.51 -5.69
C LEU A 124 13.75 -3.72 -5.89
N SER A 125 14.43 -3.78 -7.03
CA SER A 125 15.57 -4.68 -7.23
C SER A 125 16.81 -4.16 -6.51
N VAL A 126 17.50 -5.01 -5.76
CA VAL A 126 18.66 -4.63 -4.94
C VAL A 126 19.98 -5.05 -5.59
N PHE A 127 20.93 -4.12 -5.60
CA PHE A 127 22.36 -4.42 -5.74
C PHE A 127 23.09 -3.78 -4.56
N GLY A 128 23.62 -4.58 -3.64
CA GLY A 128 24.55 -4.11 -2.63
C GLY A 128 25.87 -3.65 -3.26
N PRO A 129 26.73 -2.92 -2.52
CA PRO A 129 28.01 -2.41 -3.06
C PRO A 129 28.98 -3.51 -3.51
N SER A 130 28.79 -4.76 -3.05
CA SER A 130 29.54 -5.96 -3.47
C SER A 130 28.86 -6.77 -4.58
N GLY A 131 27.65 -6.38 -5.00
CA GLY A 131 26.79 -7.16 -5.91
C GLY A 131 25.77 -8.08 -5.23
N ASP A 132 25.85 -8.25 -3.90
CA ASP A 132 24.90 -9.07 -3.14
C ASP A 132 23.49 -8.48 -3.14
N VAL A 133 22.48 -9.31 -3.38
CA VAL A 133 21.06 -8.91 -3.40
C VAL A 133 20.47 -9.06 -1.99
N LEU A 134 20.02 -7.96 -1.39
CA LEU A 134 19.28 -8.02 -0.13
C LEU A 134 17.82 -8.40 -0.42
N ASP A 135 17.49 -9.67 -0.22
CA ASP A 135 16.13 -10.20 -0.38
C ASP A 135 15.22 -9.75 0.81
N PRO A 136 14.05 -9.14 0.57
CA PRO A 136 13.13 -8.75 1.64
C PRO A 136 12.61 -9.95 2.45
N THR A 137 12.61 -11.16 1.92
CA THR A 137 12.24 -12.37 2.66
C THR A 137 13.29 -12.76 3.70
N MET A 138 14.57 -12.38 3.53
CA MET A 138 15.59 -12.56 4.57
C MET A 138 15.30 -11.64 5.77
N MET A 139 14.91 -10.38 5.53
CA MET A 139 14.47 -9.46 6.60
C MET A 139 13.27 -10.04 7.37
N LEU A 140 12.23 -10.50 6.66
CA LEU A 140 11.04 -11.08 7.28
C LEU A 140 11.35 -12.34 8.09
N THR A 141 12.22 -13.21 7.56
CA THR A 141 12.67 -14.43 8.26
C THR A 141 13.44 -14.09 9.54
N GLU A 142 14.31 -13.08 9.52
CA GLU A 142 15.04 -12.66 10.72
C GLU A 142 14.14 -12.00 11.78
N ILE A 143 13.16 -11.19 11.37
CA ILE A 143 12.16 -10.66 12.32
C ILE A 143 11.38 -11.82 12.96
N GLU A 144 11.02 -12.85 12.19
CA GLU A 144 10.39 -14.05 12.75
C GLU A 144 11.31 -14.83 13.71
N ASP A 145 12.62 -14.93 13.42
CA ASP A 145 13.60 -15.53 14.34
C ASP A 145 13.72 -14.73 15.65
N LEU A 146 13.83 -13.40 15.56
CA LEU A 146 13.90 -12.52 16.73
C LEU A 146 12.61 -12.56 17.55
N ARG A 147 11.44 -12.68 16.90
CA ARG A 147 10.13 -12.93 17.53
C ARG A 147 9.97 -14.32 18.18
N ARG A 148 10.96 -15.21 18.04
CA ARG A 148 11.07 -16.48 18.77
C ARG A 148 11.99 -16.38 19.99
N THR A 149 12.87 -15.37 20.05
CA THR A 149 13.83 -15.17 21.16
C THR A 149 13.49 -13.99 22.07
N TYR A 150 12.83 -12.95 21.55
CA TYR A 150 12.31 -11.83 22.31
C TYR A 150 10.83 -12.04 22.63
N ASP A 151 10.44 -11.89 23.89
CA ASP A 151 9.06 -12.06 24.35
C ASP A 151 8.20 -10.81 24.09
N TYR A 152 8.03 -10.49 22.81
CA TYR A 152 7.28 -9.33 22.32
C TYR A 152 5.77 -9.42 22.61
N ARG A 153 5.28 -10.58 23.08
CA ARG A 153 3.86 -10.82 23.38
C ARG A 153 3.52 -10.44 24.81
N GLU A 154 4.37 -10.83 25.76
CA GLU A 154 4.24 -10.41 27.17
C GLU A 154 4.86 -9.01 27.41
N SER A 155 5.64 -8.48 26.47
CA SER A 155 6.18 -7.10 26.46
C SER A 155 5.75 -6.32 25.20
N PRO A 156 4.47 -5.98 25.04
CA PRO A 156 3.97 -5.25 23.87
C PRO A 156 4.51 -3.81 23.81
N SER A 157 4.80 -3.32 22.60
CA SER A 157 5.25 -1.94 22.36
C SER A 157 4.77 -1.38 21.02
N ILE A 158 4.90 -0.07 20.82
CA ILE A 158 4.54 0.61 19.56
C ILE A 158 5.41 0.10 18.41
N GLU A 159 6.69 -0.21 18.66
CA GLU A 159 7.60 -0.80 17.68
C GLU A 159 7.15 -2.20 17.27
N PHE A 160 6.72 -3.05 18.21
CA PHE A 160 6.24 -4.40 17.88
C PHE A 160 4.92 -4.37 17.11
N LEU A 161 4.01 -3.46 17.49
CA LEU A 161 2.76 -3.16 16.78
C LEU A 161 3.05 -2.70 15.34
N ALA A 162 3.92 -1.69 15.17
CA ALA A 162 4.30 -1.18 13.86
C ALA A 162 5.04 -2.23 13.03
N THR A 163 5.87 -3.07 13.65
CA THR A 163 6.52 -4.23 13.01
C THR A 163 5.46 -5.18 12.45
N SER A 164 4.42 -5.53 13.21
CA SER A 164 3.32 -6.38 12.71
C SER A 164 2.59 -5.72 11.54
N PHE A 165 2.35 -4.40 11.59
CA PHE A 165 1.74 -3.65 10.50
C PHE A 165 2.59 -3.69 9.21
N PHE A 166 3.90 -3.42 9.28
CA PHE A 166 4.77 -3.45 8.10
C PHE A 166 5.02 -4.87 7.59
N MET A 167 5.08 -5.89 8.47
CA MET A 167 5.08 -7.29 8.04
C MET A 167 3.77 -7.69 7.33
N HIS A 168 2.62 -7.17 7.77
CA HIS A 168 1.34 -7.32 7.05
C HIS A 168 1.41 -6.72 5.64
N VAL A 169 1.88 -5.47 5.51
CA VAL A 169 2.08 -4.81 4.21
C VAL A 169 3.01 -5.63 3.31
N ALA A 170 4.14 -6.10 3.85
CA ALA A 170 5.11 -6.89 3.10
C ALA A 170 4.51 -8.22 2.62
N TYR A 171 3.84 -8.97 3.49
CA TYR A 171 3.22 -10.25 3.12
C TYR A 171 1.99 -10.10 2.22
N THR A 172 1.31 -8.94 2.19
CA THR A 172 0.28 -8.63 1.19
C THR A 172 0.89 -8.54 -0.21
N ASN A 173 2.00 -7.81 -0.35
CA ASN A 173 2.75 -7.69 -1.62
C ASN A 173 3.35 -9.03 -2.07
N LEU A 174 3.77 -9.89 -1.13
CA LEU A 174 4.24 -11.26 -1.41
C LEU A 174 3.09 -12.27 -1.63
N GLY A 175 1.83 -11.83 -1.72
CA GLY A 175 0.66 -12.69 -1.97
C GLY A 175 0.28 -13.65 -0.83
N ARG A 176 0.94 -13.59 0.33
CA ARG A 176 0.69 -14.46 1.49
C ARG A 176 -0.48 -13.93 2.33
N LEU A 177 -1.66 -13.85 1.71
CA LEU A 177 -2.87 -13.22 2.26
C LEU A 177 -3.22 -13.71 3.68
N THR A 178 -3.14 -15.02 3.97
CA THR A 178 -3.44 -15.56 5.31
C THR A 178 -2.46 -15.05 6.37
N THR A 179 -1.15 -15.03 6.06
CA THR A 179 -0.12 -14.51 6.97
C THR A 179 -0.28 -13.00 7.18
N SER A 180 -0.51 -12.27 6.09
CA SER A 180 -0.83 -10.84 6.11
C SER A 180 -2.06 -10.53 6.98
N THR A 181 -3.15 -11.28 6.82
CA THR A 181 -4.38 -11.12 7.60
C THR A 181 -4.12 -11.29 9.10
N LEU A 182 -3.38 -12.34 9.49
CA LEU A 182 -3.06 -12.62 10.89
C LEU A 182 -2.17 -11.53 11.51
N LEU A 183 -1.23 -10.97 10.76
CA LEU A 183 -0.37 -9.87 11.21
C LEU A 183 -1.13 -8.54 11.35
N LEU A 184 -2.10 -8.26 10.47
CA LEU A 184 -3.00 -7.12 10.63
C LEU A 184 -3.86 -7.27 11.90
N ARG A 185 -4.36 -8.48 12.17
CA ARG A 185 -5.09 -8.78 13.42
C ARG A 185 -4.19 -8.63 14.64
N GLU A 186 -2.95 -9.11 14.59
CA GLU A 186 -1.97 -8.93 15.66
C GLU A 186 -1.70 -7.43 15.92
N ALA A 187 -1.48 -6.62 14.88
CA ALA A 187 -1.26 -5.17 15.03
C ALA A 187 -2.48 -4.46 15.64
N VAL A 188 -3.70 -4.83 15.22
CA VAL A 188 -4.96 -4.31 15.80
C VAL A 188 -5.12 -4.73 17.27
N THR A 189 -4.82 -5.97 17.62
CA THR A 189 -4.88 -6.44 19.01
C THR A 189 -3.82 -5.76 19.88
N LEU A 190 -2.60 -5.56 19.38
CA LEU A 190 -1.56 -4.79 20.08
C LEU A 190 -1.97 -3.33 20.30
N ALA A 191 -2.66 -2.69 19.34
CA ALA A 191 -3.21 -1.35 19.51
C ALA A 191 -4.26 -1.26 20.63
N TYR A 192 -5.04 -2.32 20.85
CA TYR A 192 -5.98 -2.42 21.96
C TYR A 192 -5.31 -2.75 23.31
N ILE A 193 -4.25 -3.57 23.32
CA ILE A 193 -3.47 -3.87 24.54
C ILE A 193 -2.71 -2.63 25.02
N LEU A 194 -2.25 -1.78 24.09
CA LEU A 194 -1.62 -0.48 24.37
C LEU A 194 -2.65 0.66 24.52
N ASP A 195 -3.94 0.33 24.71
CA ASP A 195 -5.07 1.26 24.94
C ASP A 195 -5.19 2.44 23.95
N LEU A 196 -4.65 2.32 22.72
CA LEU A 196 -4.67 3.37 21.69
C LEU A 196 -6.10 3.74 21.23
N HIS A 197 -7.10 2.91 21.56
CA HIS A 197 -8.52 3.16 21.30
C HIS A 197 -9.21 4.02 22.37
N ARG A 198 -8.53 4.34 23.48
CA ARG A 198 -9.10 5.15 24.57
C ARG A 198 -8.67 6.61 24.46
N PRO A 199 -9.59 7.58 24.62
CA PRO A 199 -9.22 8.99 24.78
C PRO A 199 -8.23 9.25 25.92
N SER A 200 -8.36 8.54 27.05
CA SER A 200 -7.54 8.74 28.25
C SER A 200 -6.05 8.47 28.06
N HIS A 201 -5.68 7.48 27.22
CA HIS A 201 -4.27 7.18 26.89
C HIS A 201 -3.53 8.42 26.39
N TYR A 202 -4.21 9.24 25.60
CA TYR A 202 -3.62 10.42 24.99
C TYR A 202 -3.32 11.54 25.99
N ASP A 203 -3.97 11.57 27.16
CA ASP A 203 -3.69 12.51 28.25
C ASP A 203 -2.51 12.11 29.15
N GLU A 204 -2.08 10.85 29.09
CA GLU A 204 -0.95 10.33 29.87
C GLU A 204 0.40 10.43 29.13
N VAL A 205 0.39 10.54 27.80
CA VAL A 205 1.60 10.62 26.93
C VAL A 205 1.96 12.05 26.51
N THR A 206 3.21 12.28 26.10
CA THR A 206 3.66 13.61 25.64
C THR A 206 2.98 14.04 24.34
N PRO A 207 2.95 15.36 24.00
CA PRO A 207 2.31 15.83 22.76
C PRO A 207 2.88 15.23 21.46
N ALA A 208 4.15 14.82 21.45
CA ALA A 208 4.78 14.16 20.31
C ALA A 208 4.32 12.70 20.17
N GLU A 209 4.38 11.94 21.27
CA GLU A 209 3.88 10.56 21.34
C GLU A 209 2.37 10.51 21.02
N ARG A 210 1.58 11.43 21.58
CA ARG A 210 0.14 11.61 21.29
C ARG A 210 -0.13 11.61 19.78
N GLN A 211 0.60 12.42 19.01
CA GLN A 211 0.42 12.50 17.56
C GLN A 211 0.95 11.26 16.82
N SER A 212 2.02 10.62 17.29
CA SER A 212 2.49 9.33 16.74
C SER A 212 1.46 8.20 16.94
N HIS A 213 0.97 8.05 18.18
CA HIS A 213 -0.02 7.05 18.57
C HIS A 213 -1.34 7.22 17.80
N LEU A 214 -1.82 8.47 17.63
CA LEU A 214 -2.99 8.76 16.80
C LEU A 214 -2.77 8.33 15.34
N ARG A 215 -1.61 8.63 14.74
CA ARG A 215 -1.32 8.23 13.34
C ARG A 215 -1.33 6.71 13.19
N MET A 216 -0.72 5.98 14.13
CA MET A 216 -0.71 4.52 14.14
C MET A 216 -2.14 3.94 14.24
N PHE A 217 -2.95 4.45 15.18
CA PHE A 217 -4.34 4.04 15.33
C PHE A 217 -5.18 4.32 14.08
N TRP A 218 -5.06 5.52 13.49
CA TRP A 218 -5.83 5.91 12.29
C TRP A 218 -5.40 5.16 11.03
N ILE A 219 -4.11 4.82 10.89
CA ILE A 219 -3.63 3.98 9.77
C ILE A 219 -4.13 2.54 9.92
N LEU A 220 -4.15 1.96 11.13
CA LEU A 220 -4.78 0.66 11.35
C LEU A 220 -6.27 0.70 11.03
N PHE A 221 -7.00 1.75 11.45
CA PHE A 221 -8.43 1.89 11.20
C PHE A 221 -8.80 1.84 9.71
N ILE A 222 -8.05 2.53 8.83
CA ILE A 222 -8.29 2.50 7.38
C ILE A 222 -7.77 1.22 6.72
N THR A 223 -6.62 0.70 7.16
CA THR A 223 -6.02 -0.52 6.57
C THR A 223 -6.88 -1.74 6.89
N GLU A 224 -7.37 -1.85 8.12
CA GLU A 224 -8.33 -2.88 8.53
C GLU A 224 -9.57 -2.85 7.65
N ARG A 225 -10.16 -1.68 7.42
CA ARG A 225 -11.41 -1.54 6.65
C ARG A 225 -11.24 -1.79 5.16
N ALA A 226 -10.12 -1.35 4.59
CA ALA A 226 -9.77 -1.71 3.21
C ALA A 226 -9.67 -3.23 3.07
N HIS A 227 -8.80 -3.87 3.86
CA HIS A 227 -8.56 -5.31 3.83
C HIS A 227 -9.81 -6.12 4.17
N ALA A 228 -10.62 -5.68 5.14
CA ALA A 228 -11.88 -6.32 5.51
C ALA A 228 -12.90 -6.33 4.36
N THR A 229 -13.03 -5.21 3.66
CA THR A 229 -13.97 -5.08 2.54
C THR A 229 -13.48 -5.82 1.30
N GLN A 230 -12.16 -5.87 1.05
CA GLN A 230 -11.56 -6.56 -0.10
C GLN A 230 -11.53 -8.09 0.04
N HIS A 231 -11.63 -8.62 1.25
CA HIS A 231 -11.47 -10.06 1.53
C HIS A 231 -12.61 -10.69 2.35
N ASP A 232 -13.76 -9.99 2.47
CA ASP A 232 -14.97 -10.41 3.18
C ASP A 232 -14.72 -10.96 4.61
N ILE A 233 -13.91 -10.23 5.40
CA ILE A 233 -13.65 -10.56 6.80
C ILE A 233 -14.20 -9.47 7.75
N PRO A 234 -14.75 -9.82 8.94
CA PRO A 234 -15.35 -8.82 9.83
C PRO A 234 -14.36 -7.74 10.31
N CYS A 235 -14.82 -6.48 10.40
CA CYS A 235 -14.10 -5.44 11.14
C CYS A 235 -14.26 -5.65 12.66
N VAL A 236 -13.19 -5.35 13.41
CA VAL A 236 -13.14 -5.38 14.88
C VAL A 236 -12.63 -4.07 15.48
N MET A 237 -12.01 -3.17 14.69
CA MET A 237 -11.67 -1.84 15.19
C MET A 237 -12.93 -0.99 15.38
N THR A 238 -13.21 -0.57 16.60
CA THR A 238 -14.14 0.51 16.92
C THR A 238 -13.34 1.81 17.13
N VAL A 239 -14.05 2.94 17.19
CA VAL A 239 -13.43 4.24 17.49
C VAL A 239 -14.34 5.00 18.43
N ASP A 240 -13.81 5.49 19.54
CA ASP A 240 -14.56 6.33 20.47
C ASP A 240 -14.95 7.68 19.81
N ALA A 241 -16.03 8.29 20.31
CA ALA A 241 -16.48 9.60 19.87
C ALA A 241 -15.53 10.71 20.35
N ASP A 242 -14.96 10.55 21.55
CA ASP A 242 -14.10 11.53 22.21
C ASP A 242 -12.60 11.36 21.86
N MET A 243 -12.28 10.59 20.81
CA MET A 243 -10.91 10.40 20.32
C MET A 243 -10.27 11.73 19.88
N PRO A 244 -9.06 12.10 20.36
CA PRO A 244 -8.40 13.34 19.98
C PRO A 244 -8.09 13.47 18.49
N GLU A 245 -8.07 14.71 18.01
CA GLU A 245 -7.78 15.01 16.60
C GLU A 245 -6.27 14.95 16.26
N LEU A 246 -5.98 14.54 15.02
CA LEU A 246 -4.66 14.67 14.42
C LEU A 246 -4.35 16.15 14.13
N ASP A 247 -3.15 16.61 14.48
CA ASP A 247 -2.70 17.97 14.21
C ASP A 247 -2.34 18.15 12.72
N VAL A 248 -3.37 18.37 11.90
CA VAL A 248 -3.22 18.67 10.47
C VAL A 248 -2.41 19.94 10.22
N ALA A 249 -2.42 20.91 11.14
CA ALA A 249 -1.71 22.18 10.95
C ALA A 249 -0.19 21.96 10.98
N SER A 250 0.30 21.00 11.75
CA SER A 250 1.73 20.61 11.77
C SER A 250 2.23 20.04 10.44
N GLN A 251 1.44 19.18 9.78
CA GLN A 251 1.87 18.40 8.60
C GLN A 251 0.71 18.24 7.58
N PRO A 252 0.19 19.33 6.99
CA PRO A 252 -1.06 19.31 6.23
C PRO A 252 -0.99 18.43 4.97
N ALA A 253 0.15 18.43 4.27
CA ALA A 253 0.39 17.61 3.09
C ALA A 253 0.36 16.10 3.39
N VAL A 254 0.59 15.68 4.64
CA VAL A 254 0.63 14.25 5.04
C VAL A 254 -0.67 13.84 5.72
N LEU A 255 -1.20 14.67 6.62
CA LEU A 255 -2.33 14.29 7.47
C LEU A 255 -3.71 14.61 6.86
N SER A 256 -3.79 15.51 5.87
CA SER A 256 -5.06 15.78 5.17
C SER A 256 -5.61 14.55 4.43
N PRO A 257 -4.83 13.81 3.61
CA PRO A 257 -5.29 12.58 2.97
C PRO A 257 -5.71 11.51 3.98
N LEU A 258 -4.94 11.31 5.06
CA LEU A 258 -5.27 10.34 6.10
C LEU A 258 -6.66 10.62 6.72
N ILE A 259 -6.94 11.87 7.10
CA ILE A 259 -8.26 12.24 7.64
C ILE A 259 -9.38 12.07 6.59
N MET A 260 -9.11 12.34 5.31
CA MET A 260 -10.08 12.13 4.23
C MET A 260 -10.43 10.64 4.08
N LEU A 261 -9.43 9.75 4.09
CA LEU A 261 -9.63 8.30 4.09
C LEU A 261 -10.40 7.84 5.35
N CYS A 262 -10.02 8.31 6.54
CA CYS A 262 -10.75 8.01 7.78
C CYS A 262 -12.23 8.44 7.72
N ARG A 263 -12.52 9.61 7.11
CA ARG A 263 -13.91 10.09 6.90
C ARG A 263 -14.67 9.25 5.88
N MET A 264 -14.03 8.84 4.78
CA MET A 264 -14.63 7.95 3.78
C MET A 264 -14.99 6.59 4.39
N PHE A 265 -14.06 5.98 5.11
CA PHE A 265 -14.26 4.67 5.76
C PHE A 265 -15.26 4.72 6.93
N ARG A 266 -15.30 5.81 7.73
CA ARG A 266 -16.37 6.04 8.73
C ARG A 266 -17.75 6.09 8.07
N SER A 267 -17.93 6.95 7.05
CA SER A 267 -19.20 7.10 6.34
C SER A 267 -19.68 5.79 5.68
N PHE A 268 -18.74 4.98 5.17
CA PHE A 268 -19.05 3.65 4.63
C PHE A 268 -19.57 2.70 5.71
N CYS A 269 -18.87 2.56 6.85
CA CYS A 269 -19.29 1.69 7.95
C CYS A 269 -20.61 2.12 8.60
N GLU A 270 -20.82 3.42 8.77
CA GLU A 270 -22.07 3.99 9.31
C GLU A 270 -23.26 3.67 8.40
N GLY A 271 -23.09 3.85 7.09
CA GLY A 271 -24.11 3.50 6.11
C GLY A 271 -24.36 1.99 6.01
N SER A 272 -23.30 1.17 5.98
CA SER A 272 -23.41 -0.29 5.80
C SER A 272 -24.01 -1.01 7.01
N SER A 273 -23.88 -0.42 8.20
CA SER A 273 -24.49 -0.92 9.45
C SER A 273 -25.96 -0.51 9.61
N SER A 274 -26.44 0.41 8.77
CA SER A 274 -27.81 0.92 8.80
C SER A 274 -28.77 0.08 7.93
N SER A 275 -30.08 0.34 8.04
CA SER A 275 -31.06 -0.28 7.15
C SER A 275 -30.91 0.26 5.72
N LEU A 276 -30.39 -0.57 4.81
CA LEU A 276 -30.13 -0.22 3.42
C LEU A 276 -31.44 0.08 2.67
N THR A 277 -31.68 1.38 2.48
CA THR A 277 -32.82 1.97 1.79
C THR A 277 -32.37 2.87 0.63
N THR A 278 -33.28 3.15 -0.30
CA THR A 278 -33.10 4.10 -1.42
C THR A 278 -32.54 5.45 -0.97
N ASP A 279 -32.99 5.96 0.17
CA ASP A 279 -32.58 7.24 0.72
C ASP A 279 -31.20 7.15 1.39
N SER A 280 -30.89 6.05 2.10
CA SER A 280 -29.55 5.81 2.64
C SER A 280 -28.48 5.72 1.55
N LEU A 281 -28.79 5.07 0.42
CA LEU A 281 -27.92 4.91 -0.74
C LEU A 281 -27.60 6.28 -1.39
N THR A 282 -28.64 7.09 -1.56
CA THR A 282 -28.52 8.46 -2.10
C THR A 282 -27.77 9.38 -1.13
N SER A 283 -28.04 9.26 0.18
CA SER A 283 -27.38 10.02 1.24
C SER A 283 -25.88 9.68 1.32
N PHE A 284 -25.51 8.40 1.34
CA PHE A 284 -24.12 7.93 1.34
C PHE A 284 -23.34 8.47 0.14
N ASN A 285 -23.85 8.30 -1.09
CA ASN A 285 -23.20 8.82 -2.30
C ASN A 285 -22.94 10.33 -2.19
N ASN A 286 -23.93 11.09 -1.72
CA ASN A 286 -23.83 12.55 -1.60
C ASN A 286 -22.96 13.00 -0.42
N GLN A 287 -22.78 12.19 0.62
CA GLN A 287 -21.83 12.44 1.69
C GLN A 287 -20.39 12.14 1.23
N LEU A 288 -20.16 10.99 0.61
CA LEU A 288 -18.83 10.56 0.18
C LEU A 288 -18.25 11.49 -0.90
N LEU A 289 -19.08 11.94 -1.86
CA LEU A 289 -18.69 12.91 -2.89
C LEU A 289 -18.43 14.33 -2.37
N ARG A 290 -18.82 14.66 -1.13
CA ARG A 290 -18.45 15.94 -0.47
C ARG A 290 -17.05 15.90 0.14
N ILE A 291 -16.44 14.72 0.29
CA ILE A 291 -15.05 14.59 0.74
C ILE A 291 -14.16 14.92 -0.46
N PRO A 292 -13.32 15.97 -0.41
CA PRO A 292 -12.43 16.31 -1.53
C PRO A 292 -11.42 15.19 -1.77
N THR A 293 -11.20 14.85 -3.03
CA THR A 293 -10.15 13.91 -3.47
C THR A 293 -8.93 14.60 -4.07
N MET A 294 -9.04 15.90 -4.33
CA MET A 294 -8.04 16.75 -4.95
C MET A 294 -7.91 18.04 -4.14
N THR A 295 -6.71 18.39 -3.69
CA THR A 295 -6.38 19.72 -3.18
C THR A 295 -4.99 20.16 -3.66
N GLU A 296 -4.69 21.46 -3.57
CA GLU A 296 -3.40 22.04 -3.94
C GLU A 296 -2.23 21.48 -3.11
N ASN A 297 -2.50 21.04 -1.87
CA ASN A 297 -1.50 20.49 -0.95
C ASN A 297 -1.22 18.99 -1.16
N HIS A 298 -1.93 18.31 -2.06
CA HIS A 298 -1.77 16.87 -2.29
C HIS A 298 -0.87 16.59 -3.49
N ASN A 299 0.04 15.64 -3.33
CA ASN A 299 0.80 15.09 -4.44
C ASN A 299 -0.07 14.09 -5.26
N GLU A 300 0.39 13.72 -6.45
CA GLU A 300 -0.36 12.82 -7.34
C GLU A 300 -0.61 11.43 -6.73
N LEU A 301 0.29 10.94 -5.85
CA LEU A 301 0.14 9.67 -5.15
C LEU A 301 -1.07 9.70 -4.20
N GLN A 302 -1.26 10.79 -3.48
CA GLN A 302 -2.39 10.98 -2.55
C GLN A 302 -3.70 11.22 -3.31
N LYS A 303 -3.66 12.00 -4.40
CA LYS A 303 -4.79 12.20 -5.31
C LYS A 303 -5.27 10.87 -5.92
N ALA A 304 -4.35 9.99 -6.28
CA ALA A 304 -4.66 8.65 -6.77
C ALA A 304 -5.44 7.83 -5.73
N ASP A 305 -4.92 7.67 -4.50
CA ASP A 305 -5.63 6.87 -3.49
C ASP A 305 -6.97 7.48 -3.06
N LEU A 306 -7.05 8.80 -2.88
CA LEU A 306 -8.30 9.46 -2.53
C LEU A 306 -9.36 9.29 -3.62
N SER A 307 -9.01 9.48 -4.90
CA SER A 307 -9.96 9.33 -6.00
C SER A 307 -10.37 7.88 -6.24
N VAL A 308 -9.42 6.94 -6.28
CA VAL A 308 -9.73 5.52 -6.49
C VAL A 308 -10.50 4.95 -5.31
N THR A 309 -10.10 5.24 -4.06
CA THR A 309 -10.81 4.77 -2.86
C THR A 309 -12.22 5.36 -2.76
N GLN A 310 -12.44 6.62 -3.11
CA GLN A 310 -13.79 7.20 -3.15
C GLN A 310 -14.69 6.46 -4.16
N GLN A 311 -14.22 6.22 -5.39
CA GLN A 311 -15.03 5.51 -6.40
C GLN A 311 -15.23 4.04 -6.03
N TRP A 312 -14.21 3.37 -5.49
CA TRP A 312 -14.32 1.99 -5.02
C TRP A 312 -15.35 1.84 -3.88
N LEU A 313 -15.34 2.74 -2.88
CA LEU A 313 -16.35 2.72 -1.80
C LEU A 313 -17.77 3.03 -2.30
N ARG A 314 -17.96 3.89 -3.32
CA ARG A 314 -19.25 4.05 -4.02
C ARG A 314 -19.72 2.71 -4.61
N LEU A 315 -18.82 1.97 -5.26
CA LEU A 315 -19.14 0.68 -5.87
C LEU A 315 -19.44 -0.41 -4.82
N MET A 316 -18.67 -0.48 -3.73
CA MET A 316 -18.92 -1.46 -2.66
C MET A 316 -20.28 -1.25 -2.02
N PHE A 317 -20.63 0.01 -1.74
CA PHE A 317 -21.92 0.34 -1.17
C PHE A 317 -23.08 0.03 -2.14
N TRP A 318 -22.88 0.28 -3.43
CA TRP A 318 -23.82 -0.12 -4.48
C TRP A 318 -24.02 -1.65 -4.53
N LYS A 319 -22.94 -2.45 -4.50
CA LYS A 319 -23.01 -3.92 -4.46
C LYS A 319 -23.81 -4.43 -3.25
N LEU A 320 -23.58 -3.86 -2.06
CA LEU A 320 -24.34 -4.16 -0.85
C LEU A 320 -25.84 -3.81 -1.00
N ALA A 321 -26.15 -2.65 -1.58
CA ALA A 321 -27.53 -2.19 -1.77
C ALA A 321 -28.29 -2.92 -2.88
N MET A 322 -27.61 -3.43 -3.92
CA MET A 322 -28.22 -4.09 -5.09
C MET A 322 -29.12 -5.27 -4.71
N ASN A 323 -28.79 -5.99 -3.63
CA ASN A 323 -29.55 -7.13 -3.11
C ASN A 323 -30.62 -6.75 -2.06
N LYS A 324 -30.81 -5.45 -1.78
CA LYS A 324 -31.71 -4.93 -0.72
C LYS A 324 -32.66 -3.82 -1.18
N VAL A 325 -32.28 -3.07 -2.21
CA VAL A 325 -32.99 -1.89 -2.73
C VAL A 325 -33.35 -2.12 -4.20
N VAL A 326 -34.56 -1.75 -4.61
CA VAL A 326 -35.00 -1.85 -6.01
C VAL A 326 -34.22 -0.87 -6.87
N MET A 327 -33.35 -1.39 -7.73
CA MET A 327 -32.58 -0.62 -8.72
C MET A 327 -33.45 -0.21 -9.91
N THR A 328 -33.08 0.89 -10.55
CA THR A 328 -33.72 1.44 -11.75
C THR A 328 -32.93 1.07 -13.01
N ALA A 329 -33.63 0.96 -14.15
CA ALA A 329 -33.02 0.72 -15.47
C ALA A 329 -32.67 2.03 -16.22
N ASN A 330 -32.49 3.15 -15.49
CA ASN A 330 -32.26 4.47 -16.08
C ASN A 330 -30.75 4.69 -16.33
N SER A 331 -30.37 5.14 -17.53
CA SER A 331 -28.98 5.42 -17.91
C SER A 331 -28.43 6.76 -17.40
N THR A 332 -29.00 7.29 -16.31
CA THR A 332 -28.53 8.47 -15.60
C THR A 332 -27.41 8.11 -14.63
N ASP A 333 -26.51 9.06 -14.33
CA ASP A 333 -25.56 8.93 -13.23
C ASP A 333 -26.29 9.05 -11.88
N ASP A 334 -26.87 7.94 -11.46
CA ASP A 334 -27.65 7.77 -10.25
C ASP A 334 -27.20 6.45 -9.61
N ILE A 335 -26.79 6.49 -8.35
CA ILE A 335 -26.39 5.29 -7.59
C ILE A 335 -27.54 4.28 -7.45
N ARG A 336 -28.78 4.66 -7.73
CA ARG A 336 -29.94 3.76 -7.82
C ARG A 336 -30.09 3.09 -9.19
N SER A 337 -29.13 3.22 -10.09
CA SER A 337 -29.16 2.59 -11.42
C SER A 337 -28.46 1.23 -11.41
N VAL A 338 -28.98 0.26 -12.18
CA VAL A 338 -28.23 -0.97 -12.52
C VAL A 338 -27.00 -0.67 -13.39
N PHE A 339 -26.97 0.48 -14.08
CA PHE A 339 -25.87 0.92 -14.94
C PHE A 339 -24.84 1.79 -14.20
N PHE A 340 -25.01 2.01 -12.90
CA PHE A 340 -24.10 2.83 -12.08
C PHE A 340 -22.61 2.46 -12.18
N PRO A 341 -22.20 1.18 -12.26
CA PRO A 341 -20.78 0.83 -12.48
C PRO A 341 -20.18 1.47 -13.74
N ILE A 342 -20.96 1.77 -14.78
CA ILE A 342 -20.50 2.41 -16.01
C ILE A 342 -20.22 3.91 -15.81
N SER A 343 -21.09 4.65 -15.10
CA SER A 343 -20.84 6.07 -14.83
C SER A 343 -19.69 6.23 -13.84
N LEU A 344 -19.68 5.44 -12.77
CA LEU A 344 -18.61 5.37 -11.78
C LEU A 344 -17.25 5.04 -12.42
N ALA A 345 -17.18 4.05 -13.31
CA ALA A 345 -15.93 3.70 -13.99
C ALA A 345 -15.46 4.77 -14.99
N LYS A 346 -16.40 5.52 -15.58
CA LYS A 346 -16.07 6.68 -16.43
C LYS A 346 -15.53 7.86 -15.63
N ASP A 347 -16.11 8.13 -14.47
CA ASP A 347 -15.62 9.15 -13.53
C ASP A 347 -14.23 8.76 -13.01
N LEU A 348 -14.05 7.50 -12.61
CA LEU A 348 -12.75 6.95 -12.22
C LEU A 348 -11.72 7.12 -13.33
N LEU A 349 -12.03 6.69 -14.56
CA LEU A 349 -11.13 6.79 -15.71
C LEU A 349 -10.76 8.25 -16.02
N SER A 350 -11.71 9.18 -15.94
CA SER A 350 -11.40 10.60 -16.17
C SER A 350 -10.43 11.16 -15.11
N ASN A 351 -10.59 10.79 -13.84
CA ASN A 351 -9.68 11.18 -12.77
C ASN A 351 -8.26 10.58 -12.90
N ILE A 352 -8.14 9.28 -13.25
CA ILE A 352 -6.83 8.60 -13.28
C ILE A 352 -6.10 8.66 -14.64
N SER A 353 -6.78 9.03 -15.73
CA SER A 353 -6.20 9.03 -17.08
C SER A 353 -5.03 9.99 -17.29
N THR A 354 -4.88 11.00 -16.42
CA THR A 354 -3.78 11.96 -16.41
C THR A 354 -2.62 11.57 -15.49
N MET A 355 -2.82 10.57 -14.62
CA MET A 355 -1.82 10.12 -13.64
C MET A 355 -0.79 9.17 -14.29
N SER A 356 0.42 9.14 -13.75
CA SER A 356 1.42 8.17 -14.20
C SER A 356 1.09 6.77 -13.67
N ILE A 357 1.48 5.72 -14.39
CA ILE A 357 1.30 4.34 -13.90
C ILE A 357 2.09 4.13 -12.60
N ASP A 358 3.29 4.70 -12.51
CA ASP A 358 4.14 4.70 -11.31
C ASP A 358 3.48 5.41 -10.10
N THR A 359 2.51 6.30 -10.34
CA THR A 359 1.70 6.95 -9.29
C THR A 359 0.60 6.01 -8.78
N LEU A 360 0.00 5.22 -9.65
CA LEU A 360 -1.08 4.29 -9.30
C LEU A 360 -0.50 3.03 -8.62
N GLU A 361 0.52 2.42 -9.21
CA GLU A 361 1.08 1.14 -8.76
C GLU A 361 1.88 1.24 -7.44
N ALA A 362 2.34 2.43 -7.04
CA ALA A 362 3.06 2.65 -5.78
C ALA A 362 2.19 2.40 -4.52
N HIS A 363 0.88 2.25 -4.68
CA HIS A 363 -0.04 1.78 -3.64
C HIS A 363 -0.18 0.25 -3.54
N GLY A 364 0.47 -0.50 -4.44
CA GLY A 364 0.58 -1.96 -4.38
C GLY A 364 -0.76 -2.70 -4.63
N PRO A 365 -0.84 -4.00 -4.30
CA PRO A 365 -1.98 -4.88 -4.58
C PRO A 365 -3.36 -4.32 -4.21
N GLY A 366 -3.43 -3.55 -3.11
CA GLY A 366 -4.66 -2.92 -2.65
C GLY A 366 -5.25 -1.93 -3.66
N MET A 367 -4.43 -1.26 -4.47
CA MET A 367 -4.88 -0.41 -5.58
C MET A 367 -5.34 -1.23 -6.79
N GLU A 368 -4.58 -2.28 -7.13
CA GLU A 368 -4.88 -3.16 -8.26
C GLU A 368 -6.25 -3.83 -8.09
N LEU A 369 -6.55 -4.30 -6.87
CA LEU A 369 -7.85 -4.85 -6.49
C LEU A 369 -8.97 -3.81 -6.63
N LYS A 370 -8.82 -2.60 -6.08
CA LYS A 370 -9.82 -1.51 -6.22
C LYS A 370 -10.17 -1.23 -7.68
N LEU A 371 -9.14 -1.15 -8.56
CA LEU A 371 -9.33 -0.94 -10.00
C LEU A 371 -9.93 -2.16 -10.70
N PHE A 372 -9.47 -3.37 -10.38
CA PHE A 372 -10.01 -4.62 -10.91
C PHE A 372 -11.48 -4.78 -10.59
N GLU A 373 -11.91 -4.51 -9.36
CA GLU A 373 -13.31 -4.66 -8.94
C GLU A 373 -14.25 -3.73 -9.71
N VAL A 374 -13.82 -2.49 -9.99
CA VAL A 374 -14.56 -1.56 -10.86
C VAL A 374 -14.59 -2.06 -12.30
N THR A 375 -13.45 -2.52 -12.82
CA THR A 375 -13.31 -3.02 -14.20
C THR A 375 -14.16 -4.27 -14.43
N ASN A 376 -14.15 -5.21 -13.50
CA ASN A 376 -14.96 -6.42 -13.52
C ASN A 376 -16.46 -6.09 -13.43
N SER A 377 -16.87 -5.12 -12.60
CA SER A 377 -18.26 -4.69 -12.52
C SER A 377 -18.76 -3.96 -13.78
N VAL A 378 -17.89 -3.31 -14.57
CA VAL A 378 -18.25 -2.87 -15.93
C VAL A 378 -18.47 -4.08 -16.85
N ALA A 379 -17.60 -5.09 -16.79
CA ALA A 379 -17.76 -6.31 -17.56
C ALA A 379 -19.05 -7.08 -17.20
N ASP A 380 -19.45 -7.11 -15.92
CA ASP A 380 -20.70 -7.68 -15.43
C ASP A 380 -21.91 -7.04 -16.11
N ILE A 381 -22.00 -5.70 -16.09
CA ILE A 381 -23.13 -4.98 -16.70
C ILE A 381 -23.17 -5.13 -18.22
N ILE A 382 -22.01 -5.17 -18.90
CA ILE A 382 -21.96 -5.43 -20.37
C ILE A 382 -22.42 -6.85 -20.69
N THR A 383 -22.00 -7.84 -19.90
CA THR A 383 -22.39 -9.26 -20.07
C THR A 383 -23.91 -9.41 -19.90
N LEU A 384 -24.49 -8.74 -18.90
CA LEU A 384 -25.92 -8.80 -18.59
C LEU A 384 -26.80 -7.96 -19.53
N ASN A 385 -26.28 -6.89 -20.13
CA ASN A 385 -27.05 -5.98 -21.00
C ASN A 385 -26.37 -5.65 -22.35
N PRO A 386 -26.07 -6.64 -23.22
CA PRO A 386 -25.31 -6.40 -24.45
C PRO A 386 -25.92 -5.32 -25.35
N ALA A 387 -27.25 -5.33 -25.50
CA ALA A 387 -28.00 -4.41 -26.38
C ALA A 387 -27.92 -2.93 -25.95
N GLN A 388 -27.68 -2.63 -24.66
CA GLN A 388 -27.49 -1.26 -24.18
C GLN A 388 -26.02 -0.85 -24.10
N SER A 389 -25.08 -1.80 -24.22
CA SER A 389 -23.63 -1.50 -24.29
C SER A 389 -23.20 -0.87 -25.62
N GLN A 390 -24.01 -1.00 -26.67
CA GLN A 390 -23.74 -0.49 -28.01
C GLN A 390 -24.06 1.00 -28.15
N HIS A 391 -23.10 1.85 -27.79
CA HIS A 391 -23.19 3.30 -28.00
C HIS A 391 -22.76 3.73 -29.42
N PRO A 392 -23.34 4.81 -29.98
CA PRO A 392 -22.88 5.38 -31.25
C PRO A 392 -21.46 5.96 -31.12
N SER A 393 -20.67 5.80 -32.18
CA SER A 393 -19.20 5.89 -32.25
C SER A 393 -18.56 7.29 -32.07
N LEU A 394 -19.17 8.17 -31.27
CA LEU A 394 -18.72 9.54 -31.00
C LEU A 394 -18.60 9.85 -29.49
N ARG A 395 -18.74 8.84 -28.63
CA ARG A 395 -18.55 8.94 -27.17
C ARG A 395 -17.95 7.64 -26.63
N LEU A 396 -17.10 7.73 -25.61
CA LEU A 396 -16.63 6.59 -24.82
C LEU A 396 -17.85 5.81 -24.28
N GLY A 397 -17.98 4.57 -24.74
CA GLY A 397 -18.97 3.60 -24.26
C GLY A 397 -18.40 2.65 -23.19
N PRO A 398 -19.24 1.74 -22.66
CA PRO A 398 -18.83 0.78 -21.64
C PRO A 398 -17.67 -0.11 -22.09
N GLN A 399 -17.65 -0.51 -23.36
CA GLN A 399 -16.62 -1.35 -23.97
C GLN A 399 -15.27 -0.63 -24.02
N ASP A 400 -15.26 0.66 -24.39
CA ASP A 400 -14.05 1.49 -24.36
C ASP A 400 -13.50 1.64 -22.94
N ILE A 401 -14.38 1.93 -21.97
CA ILE A 401 -14.03 2.07 -20.55
C ILE A 401 -13.41 0.76 -20.02
N LEU A 402 -13.99 -0.39 -20.34
CA LEU A 402 -13.46 -1.71 -19.96
C LEU A 402 -12.06 -1.94 -20.54
N ILE A 403 -11.85 -1.65 -21.83
CA ILE A 403 -10.54 -1.78 -22.48
C ILE A 403 -9.52 -0.82 -21.86
N HIS A 404 -9.89 0.45 -21.64
CA HIS A 404 -9.01 1.46 -21.06
C HIS A 404 -8.57 1.10 -19.64
N LEU A 405 -9.48 0.69 -18.76
CA LEU A 405 -9.14 0.29 -17.39
C LEU A 405 -8.30 -1.00 -17.37
N THR A 406 -8.63 -2.00 -18.19
CA THR A 406 -7.81 -3.22 -18.28
C THR A 406 -6.39 -2.91 -18.81
N ASN A 407 -6.25 -1.97 -19.75
CA ASN A 407 -4.94 -1.50 -20.24
C ASN A 407 -4.17 -0.67 -19.19
N ILE A 408 -4.81 -0.10 -18.18
CA ILE A 408 -4.12 0.54 -17.03
C ILE A 408 -3.58 -0.54 -16.09
N ILE A 409 -4.43 -1.48 -15.67
CA ILE A 409 -4.06 -2.61 -14.80
C ILE A 409 -2.96 -3.47 -15.45
N GLY A 410 -3.07 -3.73 -16.75
CA GLY A 410 -2.07 -4.47 -17.55
C GLY A 410 -0.71 -3.80 -17.73
N ARG A 411 -0.53 -2.59 -17.20
CA ARG A 411 0.75 -1.87 -17.20
C ARG A 411 1.39 -1.77 -15.81
N PHE A 412 0.76 -2.31 -14.77
CA PHE A 412 1.34 -2.36 -13.44
C PHE A 412 2.49 -3.37 -13.41
N ARG A 413 3.63 -3.00 -12.79
CA ARG A 413 4.86 -3.81 -12.78
C ARG A 413 4.61 -5.24 -12.29
N GLY A 414 5.20 -6.21 -12.98
CA GLY A 414 5.04 -7.64 -12.67
C GLY A 414 3.68 -8.24 -13.07
N GLY A 415 2.76 -7.43 -13.60
CA GLY A 415 1.54 -7.84 -14.29
C GLY A 415 0.69 -8.85 -13.52
N ASN A 416 0.01 -8.40 -12.46
CA ASN A 416 -0.77 -9.21 -11.50
C ASN A 416 -1.25 -10.56 -12.06
N LYS A 417 -0.52 -11.63 -11.69
CA LYS A 417 -0.62 -12.97 -12.28
C LYS A 417 -1.99 -13.66 -12.03
N THR A 418 -2.86 -13.09 -11.19
CA THR A 418 -4.23 -13.57 -10.92
C THR A 418 -5.30 -12.71 -11.58
N LEU A 419 -5.24 -11.38 -11.44
CA LEU A 419 -6.30 -10.46 -11.88
C LEU A 419 -6.31 -10.25 -13.41
N LEU A 420 -5.15 -10.25 -14.06
CA LEU A 420 -5.04 -10.04 -15.51
C LEU A 420 -5.65 -11.17 -16.34
N PRO A 421 -5.36 -12.47 -16.08
CA PRO A 421 -6.02 -13.57 -16.79
C PRO A 421 -7.55 -13.55 -16.66
N LEU A 422 -8.07 -13.15 -15.50
CA LEU A 422 -9.52 -12.98 -15.28
C LEU A 422 -10.09 -11.89 -16.20
N LEU A 423 -9.51 -10.68 -16.22
CA LEU A 423 -9.99 -9.60 -17.09
C LEU A 423 -9.83 -9.93 -18.58
N GLN A 424 -8.76 -10.64 -18.98
CA GLN A 424 -8.60 -11.13 -20.36
C GLN A 424 -9.70 -12.13 -20.74
N SER A 425 -10.09 -13.03 -19.82
CA SER A 425 -11.23 -13.94 -20.02
C SER A 425 -12.55 -13.18 -20.12
N ARG A 426 -12.77 -12.12 -19.31
CA ARG A 426 -13.97 -11.25 -19.41
C ARG A 426 -14.03 -10.53 -20.75
N LEU A 427 -12.91 -9.94 -21.20
CA LEU A 427 -12.80 -9.26 -22.50
C LEU A 427 -13.09 -10.22 -23.66
N PHE A 428 -12.53 -11.43 -23.64
CA PHE A 428 -12.80 -12.45 -24.66
C PHE A 428 -14.27 -12.87 -24.69
N GLY A 429 -14.90 -13.11 -23.53
CA GLY A 429 -16.32 -13.44 -23.44
C GLY A 429 -17.27 -12.35 -23.94
N ILE A 430 -16.84 -11.08 -23.92
CA ILE A 430 -17.58 -9.93 -24.46
C ILE A 430 -17.27 -9.72 -25.97
N GLY A 431 -16.31 -10.46 -26.54
CA GLY A 431 -15.88 -10.34 -27.94
C GLY A 431 -14.79 -9.29 -28.19
N LEU A 432 -14.22 -8.70 -27.12
CA LEU A 432 -13.20 -7.64 -27.17
C LEU A 432 -11.79 -8.24 -27.03
N GLY A 433 -11.47 -9.21 -27.89
CA GLY A 433 -10.21 -9.96 -27.87
C GLY A 433 -8.98 -9.12 -28.24
N SER A 434 -8.53 -8.25 -27.33
CA SER A 434 -7.29 -7.48 -27.46
C SER A 434 -6.17 -8.11 -26.65
N ALA A 435 -5.01 -8.33 -27.29
CA ALA A 435 -3.78 -8.62 -26.56
C ALA A 435 -3.33 -7.35 -25.82
N ILE A 436 -3.16 -7.43 -24.51
CA ILE A 436 -2.66 -6.32 -23.69
C ILE A 436 -1.15 -6.52 -23.54
N PRO A 437 -0.31 -5.63 -24.10
CA PRO A 437 1.14 -5.78 -24.01
C PRO A 437 1.61 -5.51 -22.56
N PRO A 438 2.43 -6.39 -21.96
CA PRO A 438 3.02 -6.14 -20.65
C PRO A 438 3.97 -4.93 -20.69
N ARG A 439 4.34 -4.39 -19.53
CA ARG A 439 5.24 -3.24 -19.47
C ARG A 439 6.66 -3.72 -19.79
N ILE A 440 7.35 -3.02 -20.70
CA ILE A 440 8.67 -3.45 -21.22
C ILE A 440 9.76 -3.53 -20.10
N THR A 441 9.48 -3.01 -18.90
CA THR A 441 10.31 -3.14 -17.70
C THR A 441 10.22 -4.50 -17.00
N ASP A 442 9.23 -5.36 -17.31
CA ASP A 442 8.96 -6.62 -16.60
C ASP A 442 9.97 -7.75 -16.91
N ALA A 443 11.21 -7.40 -17.28
CA ALA A 443 12.33 -8.30 -17.58
C ALA A 443 13.14 -8.69 -16.33
N THR A 444 12.50 -8.81 -15.18
CA THR A 444 13.07 -9.41 -13.96
C THR A 444 13.01 -10.94 -14.05
N TYR A 445 14.06 -11.62 -13.60
CA TYR A 445 14.13 -13.08 -13.62
C TYR A 445 13.11 -13.69 -12.63
N ASP A 446 12.10 -14.40 -13.14
CA ASP A 446 11.28 -15.33 -12.32
C ASP A 446 12.21 -16.43 -11.77
N SER A 447 12.40 -16.46 -10.45
CA SER A 447 13.17 -17.51 -9.77
C SER A 447 12.35 -18.82 -9.71
N PRO A 448 12.94 -20.01 -9.95
CA PRO A 448 12.14 -21.23 -10.21
C PRO A 448 11.31 -21.77 -9.04
N ASP A 449 11.67 -21.42 -7.80
CA ASP A 449 11.37 -22.27 -6.62
C ASP A 449 10.05 -21.97 -5.87
N THR A 450 9.22 -21.03 -6.33
CA THR A 450 7.91 -20.74 -5.70
C THR A 450 6.84 -21.80 -6.01
N ASN A 451 7.10 -22.75 -6.90
CA ASN A 451 6.18 -23.83 -7.29
C ASN A 451 6.05 -24.96 -6.24
N ARG A 452 5.84 -24.63 -4.96
CA ARG A 452 5.66 -25.65 -3.92
C ARG A 452 4.75 -25.30 -2.74
N GLU A 453 3.54 -24.81 -3.00
CA GLU A 453 2.34 -25.22 -2.23
C GLU A 453 1.02 -24.77 -2.91
N LYS A 454 0.44 -25.64 -3.76
CA LYS A 454 -0.97 -25.48 -4.18
C LYS A 454 -1.90 -25.99 -3.06
N GLY A 455 -2.07 -25.16 -2.02
CA GLY A 455 -3.08 -25.36 -0.97
C GLY A 455 -4.51 -25.22 -1.54
N SER A 456 -5.39 -26.16 -1.20
CA SER A 456 -6.69 -26.33 -1.87
C SER A 456 -7.77 -25.34 -1.40
N ILE A 457 -7.74 -24.08 -1.88
CA ILE A 457 -8.82 -23.09 -1.70
C ILE A 457 -9.18 -22.39 -3.03
N GLU A 458 -9.37 -23.17 -4.10
CA GLU A 458 -9.96 -22.71 -5.38
C GLU A 458 -11.37 -23.30 -5.55
N SER A 459 -12.29 -23.01 -4.62
CA SER A 459 -13.70 -23.45 -4.69
C SER A 459 -14.62 -22.63 -3.77
N ASN A 460 -15.32 -21.63 -4.32
CA ASN A 460 -16.62 -21.14 -3.78
C ASN A 460 -17.37 -20.23 -4.77
N GLU A 461 -16.68 -19.36 -5.52
CA GLU A 461 -17.35 -18.41 -6.44
C GLU A 461 -17.98 -19.05 -7.70
N ALA A 462 -17.75 -20.35 -7.94
CA ALA A 462 -18.15 -21.03 -9.17
C ALA A 462 -19.54 -21.72 -9.12
N ILE A 463 -20.22 -21.79 -7.97
CA ILE A 463 -21.39 -22.67 -7.77
C ILE A 463 -22.71 -21.88 -7.58
N ILE A 464 -22.89 -20.80 -8.36
CA ILE A 464 -24.15 -20.03 -8.43
C ILE A 464 -24.70 -19.92 -9.86
N ALA A 465 -23.95 -20.36 -10.88
CA ALA A 465 -24.24 -20.06 -12.29
C ALA A 465 -25.04 -21.12 -13.08
N ASP A 466 -25.29 -22.33 -12.54
CA ASP A 466 -25.71 -23.50 -13.36
C ASP A 466 -26.89 -24.33 -12.78
N GLN A 467 -27.90 -23.69 -12.18
CA GLN A 467 -29.19 -24.34 -11.83
C GLN A 467 -30.42 -23.43 -12.02
N SER A 468 -30.76 -23.07 -13.26
CA SER A 468 -32.07 -22.46 -13.56
C SER A 468 -32.59 -22.62 -15.01
N LEU A 469 -32.45 -23.81 -15.62
CA LEU A 469 -33.08 -24.10 -16.93
C LEU A 469 -33.49 -25.58 -17.12
N CYS A 470 -34.65 -25.98 -16.58
CA CYS A 470 -35.53 -27.03 -17.15
C CYS A 470 -36.90 -27.09 -16.43
N ASP A 471 -37.98 -27.30 -17.19
CA ASP A 471 -39.38 -27.17 -16.76
C ASP A 471 -39.95 -28.33 -15.92
N GLY A 472 -41.14 -28.11 -15.32
CA GLY A 472 -42.26 -28.99 -15.75
C GLY A 472 -43.20 -29.70 -14.76
N GLN A 473 -43.89 -28.97 -13.86
CA GLN A 473 -45.25 -29.34 -13.36
C GLN A 473 -45.40 -30.61 -12.44
N PRO A 474 -46.55 -30.83 -11.74
CA PRO A 474 -46.47 -31.27 -10.33
C PRO A 474 -47.30 -32.49 -9.87
N SER A 475 -46.89 -33.08 -8.74
CA SER A 475 -47.70 -33.83 -7.75
C SER A 475 -46.86 -34.06 -6.47
N GLY A 476 -47.38 -34.34 -5.28
CA GLY A 476 -48.78 -34.29 -4.82
C GLY A 476 -49.02 -35.06 -3.49
N VAL A 477 -49.13 -34.34 -2.36
CA VAL A 477 -49.69 -34.76 -1.05
C VAL A 477 -48.98 -35.90 -0.27
N PHE A 478 -48.55 -35.61 0.99
CA PHE A 478 -48.80 -36.37 2.25
C PHE A 478 -47.68 -36.18 3.30
N GLY A 479 -48.09 -36.09 4.57
CA GLY A 479 -47.31 -36.36 5.79
C GLY A 479 -48.16 -37.27 6.72
N PRO A 480 -47.93 -37.35 8.05
CA PRO A 480 -46.98 -36.58 8.87
C PRO A 480 -46.24 -37.41 9.97
N GLU A 481 -45.70 -36.71 10.99
CA GLU A 481 -45.45 -37.13 12.40
C GLU A 481 -44.40 -38.20 12.79
N ALA A 482 -43.37 -37.75 13.54
CA ALA A 482 -42.92 -38.25 14.87
C ALA A 482 -41.63 -37.47 15.27
N VAL A 483 -41.68 -36.43 16.11
CA VAL A 483 -41.68 -36.47 17.59
C VAL A 483 -40.48 -37.22 18.19
N HIS A 484 -39.51 -36.47 18.72
CA HIS A 484 -39.03 -36.65 20.11
C HIS A 484 -38.40 -35.36 20.65
N ASP A 485 -38.67 -35.06 21.92
CA ASP A 485 -38.24 -33.88 22.67
C ASP A 485 -37.36 -34.29 23.86
N VAL A 486 -36.25 -33.60 24.08
CA VAL A 486 -35.58 -33.46 25.39
C VAL A 486 -35.08 -32.02 25.50
N SER A 487 -35.68 -31.27 26.40
CA SER A 487 -35.44 -29.84 26.62
C SER A 487 -34.46 -29.56 27.77
N LEU A 488 -34.18 -28.25 27.97
CA LEU A 488 -33.48 -27.59 29.08
C LEU A 488 -31.93 -27.55 28.98
N THR A 489 -31.26 -26.45 29.34
CA THR A 489 -31.70 -25.23 30.07
C THR A 489 -31.09 -23.95 29.47
N GLU A 490 -31.55 -22.77 29.91
CA GLU A 490 -30.92 -21.47 29.63
C GLU A 490 -29.54 -21.34 30.37
N TRP A 491 -28.86 -20.19 30.45
CA TRP A 491 -29.18 -19.03 31.31
C TRP A 491 -28.43 -17.80 30.77
N TRP A 492 -29.08 -16.62 30.76
CA TRP A 492 -28.44 -15.33 30.49
C TRP A 492 -28.39 -14.46 31.77
N LYS A 493 -27.49 -13.46 31.74
CA LYS A 493 -27.23 -12.39 32.74
C LYS A 493 -26.21 -12.73 33.85
N GLY A 494 -25.07 -12.05 33.75
CA GLY A 494 -24.18 -11.61 34.82
C GLY A 494 -23.71 -10.21 34.46
#